data_AF-A0A1Z9D629-F1
#
_entry.id   AF-A0A1Z9D629-F1
#
_cell.length_a   1.000
_cell.length_b   1.000
_cell.length_c   1.000
_cell.angle_alpha   90.00
_cell.angle_beta   90.00
_cell.angle_gamma   90.00
#
_symmetry.space_group_name_H-M   'P 1'
#
loop_
_entity.id
_entity.type
_entity.pdbx_description
1 polymer ?
#
loop_
_entity_poly.entity_id
_entity_poly.type
_entity_poly.pdbx_seq_one_letter_code
_entity_poly.pdbx_strand_id
1 'polypeptide(L)'
;MALLTDQFRIFTAERFRSALEGPDPTQSDLLAGADRDRLYVFIGRPQTWDNENAPPDPVDSFQEFSDDYADMISLKRVLANDTIQVIRRTDWIPPEQTTGGLGYVYDMYRHDYSATKTASSGATKLYDADFYVVNSSYQVYKCIYNGTSPSDPNGKPSTVEPTGTSTSIITTADGYRWKYMYTIPVGQVLKFFSNEYMPVLFDTAVVADAIGGEIDTVIIASSGSGYNNGTYENVPIKGDGIGGRVSLVVDGGRIVSATVTSGGSGYTFGKVIIDEVNGIGAGTGTGGSVEVVIAPVEGHGASPATELGGFRVMINTKFTYAEGSGDFPTDNDYRRIGLVINPNKYGTEELTSDLTLSATKAVIFSPTFTGNFQTDEIITQSRTIGGQQVTARGRVISWNNTTKVLKYYQNRIDGVFPEFTGNLIEFEGGNPVVGATSGASADPDINFPIVSGASTRIINNTEYDLGMAFTNGYAKPEVEPNSGEVIYIDNRGAITRAGDQIEDIKIVIEF
;
A
#
# COMPACT_ATOMS: atom_id res chain seq x y z
N MET A 1 12.90 21.15 -20.87
CA MET A 1 12.51 20.54 -19.60
C MET A 1 11.25 19.74 -19.85
N ALA A 2 11.21 18.49 -19.43
CA ALA A 2 10.03 17.63 -19.49
C ALA A 2 9.61 17.27 -18.06
N LEU A 3 8.31 17.03 -17.83
CA LEU A 3 7.75 16.67 -16.52
C LEU A 3 6.94 15.38 -16.68
N LEU A 4 7.17 14.41 -15.80
CA LEU A 4 6.26 13.29 -15.62
C LEU A 4 5.11 13.78 -14.74
N THR A 5 3.89 13.77 -15.27
CA THR A 5 2.72 14.27 -14.54
C THR A 5 2.26 13.27 -13.51
N ASP A 6 1.63 13.74 -12.43
CA ASP A 6 1.05 12.86 -11.41
C ASP A 6 -0.06 11.95 -11.97
N GLN A 7 -0.65 12.29 -13.11
CA GLN A 7 -1.59 11.43 -13.83
C GLN A 7 -0.96 10.12 -14.30
N PHE A 8 0.31 10.15 -14.73
CA PHE A 8 1.04 8.92 -15.06
C PHE A 8 1.24 8.03 -13.84
N ARG A 9 1.48 8.65 -12.67
CA ARG A 9 1.70 7.95 -11.41
C ARG A 9 0.40 7.30 -10.92
N ILE A 10 -0.72 8.02 -10.98
CA ILE A 10 -2.07 7.51 -10.69
C ILE A 10 -2.42 6.34 -11.62
N PHE A 11 -2.17 6.50 -12.93
CA PHE A 11 -2.40 5.45 -13.92
C PHE A 11 -1.59 4.19 -13.60
N THR A 12 -0.30 4.33 -13.27
CA THR A 12 0.55 3.17 -12.93
C THR A 12 0.08 2.48 -11.65
N ALA A 13 -0.32 3.23 -10.63
CA ALA A 13 -0.91 2.68 -9.40
C ALA A 13 -2.19 1.87 -9.66
N GLU A 14 -3.07 2.38 -10.54
CA GLU A 14 -4.28 1.66 -10.95
C GLU A 14 -3.94 0.38 -11.73
N ARG A 15 -2.98 0.46 -12.67
CA ARG A 15 -2.56 -0.69 -13.47
C ARG A 15 -1.96 -1.80 -12.64
N PHE A 16 -1.15 -1.47 -11.63
CA PHE A 16 -0.62 -2.45 -10.68
C PHE A 16 -1.74 -3.22 -9.98
N ARG A 17 -2.79 -2.54 -9.50
CA ARG A 17 -3.93 -3.21 -8.85
C ARG A 17 -4.73 -4.07 -9.84
N SER A 18 -5.05 -3.52 -11.02
CA SER A 18 -5.80 -4.26 -12.05
C SER A 18 -5.07 -5.51 -12.54
N ALA A 19 -3.74 -5.52 -12.51
CA ALA A 19 -2.95 -6.69 -12.88
C ALA A 19 -3.20 -7.88 -11.94
N LEU A 20 -3.43 -7.64 -10.65
CA LEU A 20 -3.77 -8.67 -9.66
C LEU A 20 -5.22 -9.16 -9.77
N GLU A 21 -6.11 -8.38 -10.39
CA GLU A 21 -7.50 -8.77 -10.67
C GLU A 21 -7.61 -9.58 -11.97
N GLY A 22 -6.76 -9.26 -12.95
CA GLY A 22 -6.86 -9.76 -14.31
C GLY A 22 -8.09 -9.20 -15.06
N PRO A 23 -8.34 -9.62 -16.31
CA PRO A 23 -9.45 -9.12 -17.13
C PRO A 23 -10.84 -9.40 -16.53
N ASP A 24 -10.99 -10.54 -15.85
CA ASP A 24 -12.19 -10.90 -15.09
C ASP A 24 -11.81 -11.12 -13.62
N PRO A 25 -12.19 -10.22 -12.70
CA PRO A 25 -11.89 -10.37 -11.27
C PRO A 25 -12.52 -11.62 -10.63
N THR A 26 -13.53 -12.22 -11.24
CA THR A 26 -14.29 -13.34 -10.69
C THR A 26 -13.81 -14.71 -11.16
N GLN A 27 -12.96 -14.76 -12.19
CA GLN A 27 -12.44 -16.02 -12.73
C GLN A 27 -11.41 -16.66 -11.76
N SER A 28 -11.31 -17.99 -11.79
CA SER A 28 -10.28 -18.72 -11.04
C SER A 28 -8.89 -18.50 -11.64
N ASP A 29 -7.83 -18.69 -10.87
CA ASP A 29 -6.46 -18.50 -11.38
C ASP A 29 -6.08 -19.51 -12.46
N LEU A 30 -6.70 -20.69 -12.45
CA LEU A 30 -6.54 -21.68 -13.51
C LEU A 30 -7.05 -21.14 -14.85
N LEU A 31 -8.19 -20.42 -14.83
CA LEU A 31 -8.77 -19.82 -16.03
C LEU A 31 -8.06 -18.52 -16.41
N ALA A 32 -7.68 -17.70 -15.42
CA ALA A 32 -6.91 -16.49 -15.66
C ALA A 32 -5.54 -16.78 -16.27
N GLY A 33 -4.90 -17.89 -15.88
CA GLY A 33 -3.58 -18.26 -16.36
C GLY A 33 -2.56 -17.14 -16.11
N ALA A 34 -1.97 -16.63 -17.19
CA ALA A 34 -1.01 -15.53 -17.21
C ALA A 34 -1.65 -14.15 -17.36
N ASP A 35 -2.97 -14.05 -17.56
CA ASP A 35 -3.67 -12.76 -17.66
C ASP A 35 -3.86 -12.09 -16.29
N ARG A 36 -3.59 -12.82 -15.19
CA ARG A 36 -3.61 -12.30 -13.81
C ARG A 36 -2.26 -12.50 -13.16
N ASP A 37 -1.64 -11.40 -12.77
CA ASP A 37 -0.40 -11.41 -12.03
C ASP A 37 -0.60 -11.92 -10.60
N ARG A 38 0.44 -12.57 -10.07
CA ARG A 38 0.41 -13.23 -8.76
C ARG A 38 1.55 -12.69 -7.91
N LEU A 39 1.19 -11.85 -6.96
CA LEU A 39 2.13 -11.22 -6.05
C LEU A 39 2.19 -11.99 -4.74
N TYR A 40 3.40 -12.15 -4.21
CA TYR A 40 3.62 -12.76 -2.91
C TYR A 40 4.50 -11.87 -2.04
N VAL A 41 4.14 -11.72 -0.77
CA VAL A 41 5.08 -11.29 0.26
C VAL A 41 5.87 -12.50 0.69
N PHE A 42 7.20 -12.41 0.69
CA PHE A 42 8.06 -13.44 1.25
C PHE A 42 8.78 -12.94 2.49
N ILE A 43 9.07 -13.87 3.40
CA ILE A 43 10.04 -13.69 4.47
C ILE A 43 11.25 -14.57 4.21
N GLY A 44 12.42 -14.07 4.58
CA GLY A 44 13.66 -14.77 4.36
C GLY A 44 14.75 -14.34 5.32
N ARG A 45 15.94 -14.86 5.04
CA ARG A 45 17.15 -14.57 5.80
C ARG A 45 17.04 -14.88 7.30
N PRO A 46 17.14 -16.16 7.66
CA PRO A 46 17.26 -16.57 9.07
C PRO A 46 18.64 -16.25 9.65
N GLN A 47 19.67 -16.00 8.81
CA GLN A 47 21.02 -15.75 9.30
C GLN A 47 21.14 -14.35 9.89
N THR A 48 21.86 -14.25 11.00
CA THR A 48 22.20 -12.97 11.61
C THR A 48 22.94 -12.05 10.65
N TRP A 49 22.69 -10.75 10.76
CA TRP A 49 23.56 -9.74 10.17
C TRP A 49 24.85 -9.61 10.98
N ASP A 50 25.92 -9.09 10.36
CA ASP A 50 27.13 -8.71 11.08
C ASP A 50 26.84 -7.67 12.18
N ASN A 51 25.81 -6.83 11.96
CA ASN A 51 25.27 -5.89 12.95
C ASN A 51 23.74 -5.80 12.86
N GLU A 52 23.03 -6.42 13.81
CA GLU A 52 21.56 -6.41 13.89
C GLU A 52 20.94 -5.02 14.09
N ASN A 53 21.70 -4.06 14.62
CA ASN A 53 21.22 -2.69 14.82
C ASN A 53 21.43 -1.80 13.59
N ALA A 54 22.14 -2.31 12.56
CA ALA A 54 22.32 -1.64 11.28
C ALA A 54 22.33 -2.70 10.17
N PRO A 55 21.16 -3.31 9.87
CA PRO A 55 21.00 -4.17 8.71
C PRO A 55 21.49 -3.44 7.44
N PRO A 56 22.15 -4.15 6.50
CA PRO A 56 22.63 -3.53 5.28
C PRO A 56 21.46 -3.12 4.38
N ASP A 57 21.62 -1.99 3.71
CA ASP A 57 20.69 -1.55 2.67
C ASP A 57 20.60 -2.63 1.57
N PRO A 58 19.40 -2.97 1.07
CA PRO A 58 19.25 -3.87 -0.06
C PRO A 58 19.99 -3.37 -1.30
N VAL A 59 20.60 -4.29 -2.05
CA VAL A 59 21.37 -3.96 -3.26
C VAL A 59 20.67 -4.54 -4.48
N ASP A 60 20.30 -3.68 -5.44
CA ASP A 60 19.75 -4.10 -6.73
C ASP A 60 20.85 -4.77 -7.58
N SER A 61 20.93 -6.09 -7.50
CA SER A 61 21.87 -6.89 -8.28
C SER A 61 21.36 -8.32 -8.45
N PHE A 62 21.68 -8.94 -9.59
CA PHE A 62 21.34 -10.35 -9.84
C PHE A 62 21.88 -11.31 -8.78
N GLN A 63 23.00 -10.94 -8.14
CA GLN A 63 23.57 -11.76 -7.09
C GLN A 63 22.76 -11.68 -5.79
N GLU A 64 22.30 -10.49 -5.38
CA GLU A 64 21.40 -10.32 -4.23
C GLU A 64 20.10 -11.10 -4.48
N PHE A 65 19.48 -10.94 -5.65
CA PHE A 65 18.24 -11.65 -5.97
C PHE A 65 18.40 -13.17 -5.90
N SER A 66 19.53 -13.70 -6.42
CA SER A 66 19.82 -15.13 -6.33
C SER A 66 20.00 -15.60 -4.88
N ASP A 67 20.55 -14.75 -4.00
CA ASP A 67 20.71 -15.07 -2.58
C ASP A 67 19.37 -14.99 -1.84
N ASP A 68 18.52 -14.02 -2.18
CA ASP A 68 17.18 -13.86 -1.61
C ASP A 68 16.33 -15.10 -1.85
N TYR A 69 16.36 -15.66 -3.07
CA TYR A 69 15.68 -16.93 -3.36
C TYR A 69 16.29 -18.09 -2.58
N ALA A 70 17.60 -18.09 -2.34
CA ALA A 70 18.30 -19.21 -1.69
C ALA A 70 18.10 -19.27 -0.17
N ASP A 71 17.72 -18.16 0.47
CA ASP A 71 17.43 -18.06 1.91
C ASP A 71 15.99 -17.65 2.25
N MET A 72 15.10 -17.69 1.24
CA MET A 72 13.66 -17.50 1.41
C MET A 72 13.07 -18.63 2.27
N ILE A 73 12.16 -18.27 3.17
CA ILE A 73 11.55 -19.20 4.13
C ILE A 73 10.11 -19.51 3.73
N SER A 74 9.29 -18.47 3.59
CA SER A 74 7.85 -18.59 3.37
C SER A 74 7.36 -17.51 2.43
N LEU A 75 6.31 -17.81 1.67
CA LEU A 75 5.59 -16.84 0.86
C LEU A 75 4.11 -16.85 1.20
N LYS A 76 3.49 -15.68 1.19
CA LYS A 76 2.04 -15.50 1.30
C LYS A 76 1.53 -14.69 0.13
N ARG A 77 0.50 -15.21 -0.53
CA ARG A 77 -0.12 -14.57 -1.67
C ARG A 77 -0.81 -13.28 -1.26
N VAL A 78 -0.59 -12.23 -2.04
CA VAL A 78 -1.30 -10.97 -1.98
C VAL A 78 -2.45 -11.03 -2.98
N LEU A 79 -3.68 -10.98 -2.48
CA LEU A 79 -4.86 -10.91 -3.33
C LEU A 79 -5.17 -9.45 -3.69
N ALA A 80 -5.98 -9.24 -4.73
CA ALA A 80 -6.38 -7.88 -5.12
C ALA A 80 -7.03 -7.10 -3.95
N ASN A 81 -7.82 -7.77 -3.11
CA ASN A 81 -8.44 -7.19 -1.92
C ASN A 81 -7.46 -6.94 -0.74
N ASP A 82 -6.22 -7.44 -0.83
CA ASP A 82 -5.10 -7.12 0.05
C ASP A 82 -4.35 -5.87 -0.39
N THR A 83 -4.79 -5.26 -1.49
CA THR A 83 -4.21 -4.02 -2.03
C THR A 83 -5.26 -2.92 -2.15
N ILE A 84 -4.83 -1.66 -1.96
CA ILE A 84 -5.69 -0.50 -2.20
C ILE A 84 -4.86 0.73 -2.56
N GLN A 85 -5.42 1.63 -3.37
CA GLN A 85 -4.81 2.95 -3.54
C GLN A 85 -4.91 3.74 -2.23
N VAL A 86 -3.83 4.36 -1.82
CA VAL A 86 -3.76 5.17 -0.61
C VAL A 86 -3.30 6.59 -0.91
N ILE A 87 -3.74 7.52 -0.08
CA ILE A 87 -3.30 8.92 -0.06
C ILE A 87 -2.69 9.23 1.30
N ARG A 88 -1.95 10.34 1.39
CA ARG A 88 -1.47 10.84 2.67
C ARG A 88 -2.67 11.03 3.61
N ARG A 89 -2.56 10.53 4.82
CA ARG A 89 -3.56 10.72 5.84
C ARG A 89 -3.46 12.12 6.41
N THR A 90 -4.58 12.84 6.37
CA THR A 90 -4.74 14.12 7.05
C THR A 90 -5.97 14.01 7.92
N ASP A 91 -5.78 13.96 9.23
CA ASP A 91 -6.90 13.96 10.18
C ASP A 91 -7.41 15.39 10.39
N TRP A 92 -8.72 15.54 10.60
CA TRP A 92 -9.23 16.79 11.15
C TRP A 92 -8.79 16.93 12.61
N ILE A 93 -8.19 18.06 12.96
CA ILE A 93 -7.61 18.30 14.29
C ILE A 93 -8.47 19.34 15.01
N PRO A 94 -9.08 18.99 16.15
CA PRO A 94 -9.87 19.95 16.92
C PRO A 94 -8.99 21.06 17.49
N PRO A 95 -9.51 22.29 17.67
CA PRO A 95 -8.72 23.43 18.12
C PRO A 95 -7.91 23.17 19.38
N GLU A 96 -8.46 22.46 20.36
CA GLU A 96 -7.80 22.11 21.62
C GLU A 96 -6.55 21.22 21.46
N GLN A 97 -6.38 20.56 20.32
CA GLN A 97 -5.19 19.77 19.98
C GLN A 97 -4.16 20.56 19.15
N THR A 98 -4.47 21.78 18.75
CA THR A 98 -3.56 22.65 18.00
C THR A 98 -2.75 23.55 18.92
N THR A 99 -1.55 23.94 18.47
CA THR A 99 -0.72 24.91 19.19
C THR A 99 -1.48 26.24 19.34
N GLY A 100 -1.81 26.61 20.57
CA GLY A 100 -2.51 27.86 20.88
C GLY A 100 -4.04 27.79 20.85
N GLY A 101 -4.64 26.62 20.58
CA GLY A 101 -6.09 26.45 20.70
C GLY A 101 -6.92 27.11 19.59
N LEU A 102 -6.29 27.48 18.47
CA LEU A 102 -6.92 28.31 17.42
C LEU A 102 -7.52 27.51 16.27
N GLY A 103 -7.18 26.22 16.14
CA GLY A 103 -7.55 25.40 14.99
C GLY A 103 -6.45 25.32 13.93
N TYR A 104 -6.56 24.34 13.04
CA TYR A 104 -5.63 24.15 11.92
C TYR A 104 -6.17 24.85 10.66
N VAL A 105 -5.29 25.44 9.86
CA VAL A 105 -5.68 26.04 8.58
C VAL A 105 -5.48 24.99 7.49
N TYR A 106 -6.58 24.41 7.02
CA TYR A 106 -6.55 23.49 5.89
C TYR A 106 -6.50 24.26 4.58
N ASP A 107 -5.87 23.67 3.57
CA ASP A 107 -5.90 24.24 2.22
C ASP A 107 -7.30 24.08 1.62
N MET A 108 -7.70 24.96 0.71
CA MET A 108 -8.89 24.73 -0.11
C MET A 108 -8.48 24.18 -1.46
N TYR A 109 -9.28 23.30 -2.03
CA TYR A 109 -9.08 22.83 -3.39
C TYR A 109 -8.98 24.01 -4.37
N ARG A 110 -7.97 23.95 -5.25
CA ARG A 110 -7.85 24.84 -6.41
C ARG A 110 -7.31 24.10 -7.63
N HIS A 111 -7.97 24.29 -8.77
CA HIS A 111 -7.50 23.79 -10.07
C HIS A 111 -6.26 24.56 -10.61
N ASP A 112 -5.99 25.76 -10.11
CA ASP A 112 -5.01 26.71 -10.68
C ASP A 112 -3.78 26.94 -9.81
N TYR A 113 -3.45 26.00 -8.92
CA TYR A 113 -2.21 26.06 -8.15
C TYR A 113 -0.99 26.21 -9.05
N SER A 114 -0.10 27.11 -8.66
CA SER A 114 1.12 27.42 -9.40
C SER A 114 2.14 28.12 -8.50
N ALA A 115 3.33 28.43 -9.03
CA ALA A 115 4.36 29.16 -8.30
C ALA A 115 3.92 30.55 -7.78
N THR A 116 2.86 31.14 -8.35
CA THR A 116 2.29 32.43 -7.94
C THR A 116 0.92 32.31 -7.28
N LYS A 117 0.35 31.10 -7.24
CA LYS A 117 -0.92 30.79 -6.60
C LYS A 117 -0.73 29.59 -5.69
N THR A 118 -0.24 29.87 -4.48
CA THR A 118 0.03 28.84 -3.49
C THR A 118 -1.19 28.55 -2.63
N ALA A 119 -1.22 27.36 -2.05
CA ALA A 119 -2.10 27.03 -0.96
C ALA A 119 -1.69 27.75 0.34
N SER A 120 -2.52 27.67 1.39
CA SER A 120 -2.23 28.23 2.71
C SER A 120 -1.01 27.57 3.36
N SER A 121 -0.78 26.28 3.09
CA SER A 121 0.41 25.51 3.45
C SER A 121 1.68 25.93 2.68
N GLY A 122 1.54 26.73 1.61
CA GLY A 122 2.62 27.07 0.68
C GLY A 122 2.76 26.09 -0.50
N ALA A 123 1.93 25.04 -0.57
CA ALA A 123 1.93 24.11 -1.69
C ALA A 123 1.69 24.82 -3.04
N THR A 124 2.45 24.45 -4.07
CA THR A 124 2.33 25.00 -5.44
C THR A 124 1.69 24.00 -6.41
N LYS A 125 1.39 22.79 -5.93
CA LYS A 125 0.76 21.69 -6.67
C LYS A 125 -0.42 21.16 -5.88
N LEU A 126 -1.42 20.64 -6.59
CA LEU A 126 -2.64 20.12 -5.97
C LEU A 126 -2.35 19.02 -4.95
N TYR A 127 -1.57 18.01 -5.30
CA TYR A 127 -1.37 16.83 -4.45
C TYR A 127 -0.39 17.06 -3.28
N ASP A 128 0.28 18.21 -3.24
CA ASP A 128 1.10 18.64 -2.10
C ASP A 128 0.28 19.42 -1.06
N ALA A 129 -0.95 19.85 -1.40
CA ALA A 129 -1.81 20.65 -0.53
C ALA A 129 -2.62 19.79 0.46
N ASP A 130 -2.89 20.33 1.65
CA ASP A 130 -3.69 19.76 2.74
C ASP A 130 -5.20 20.04 2.55
N PHE A 131 -5.75 19.74 1.37
CA PHE A 131 -7.11 20.15 0.99
C PHE A 131 -8.21 19.12 1.30
N TYR A 132 -7.90 18.07 2.05
CA TYR A 132 -8.86 17.07 2.46
C TYR A 132 -8.55 16.58 3.87
N VAL A 133 -9.57 16.07 4.56
CA VAL A 133 -9.45 15.53 5.92
C VAL A 133 -10.28 14.27 6.07
N VAL A 134 -9.88 13.39 6.99
CA VAL A 134 -10.75 12.37 7.57
C VAL A 134 -11.22 12.81 8.96
N ASN A 135 -12.51 12.71 9.22
CA ASN A 135 -13.11 13.06 10.50
C ASN A 135 -13.10 11.88 11.50
N SER A 136 -13.56 12.12 12.72
CA SER A 136 -13.64 11.13 13.80
C SER A 136 -14.53 9.91 13.49
N SER A 137 -15.38 10.01 12.47
CA SER A 137 -16.30 8.96 11.99
C SER A 137 -15.80 8.25 10.73
N TYR A 138 -14.53 8.43 10.36
CA TYR A 138 -13.90 7.90 9.15
C TYR A 138 -14.55 8.38 7.84
N GLN A 139 -15.15 9.56 7.86
CA GLN A 139 -15.69 10.23 6.67
C GLN A 139 -14.63 11.17 6.10
N VAL A 140 -14.40 11.08 4.80
CA VAL A 140 -13.42 11.91 4.08
C VAL A 140 -14.13 13.10 3.45
N TYR A 141 -13.59 14.29 3.70
CA TYR A 141 -14.09 15.55 3.15
C TYR A 141 -13.01 16.28 2.38
N LYS A 142 -13.42 16.90 1.28
CA LYS A 142 -12.61 17.85 0.50
C LYS A 142 -12.96 19.26 0.93
N CYS A 143 -11.96 20.05 1.28
CA CYS A 143 -12.11 21.47 1.59
C CYS A 143 -12.33 22.25 0.29
N ILE A 144 -13.52 22.80 0.11
CA ILE A 144 -13.91 23.59 -1.07
C ILE A 144 -13.61 25.08 -0.85
N TYR A 145 -13.66 25.53 0.40
CA TYR A 145 -13.32 26.89 0.79
C TYR A 145 -12.91 26.93 2.27
N ASN A 146 -11.81 27.61 2.57
CA ASN A 146 -11.19 27.66 3.91
C ASN A 146 -11.27 29.05 4.57
N GLY A 147 -12.18 29.91 4.12
CA GLY A 147 -12.34 31.27 4.67
C GLY A 147 -11.40 32.32 4.08
N THR A 148 -10.65 32.00 3.01
CA THR A 148 -9.78 32.98 2.34
C THR A 148 -10.55 34.22 1.89
N SER A 149 -10.03 35.37 2.30
CA SER A 149 -10.62 36.68 1.97
C SER A 149 -9.50 37.73 1.90
N PRO A 150 -9.79 38.97 1.46
CA PRO A 150 -8.79 40.05 1.48
C PRO A 150 -8.21 40.34 2.88
N SER A 151 -8.95 40.07 3.97
CA SER A 151 -8.46 40.19 5.34
C SER A 151 -7.69 38.96 5.82
N ASP A 152 -7.97 37.80 5.22
CA ASP A 152 -7.44 36.50 5.60
C ASP A 152 -6.89 35.79 4.35
N PRO A 153 -5.81 36.32 3.73
CA PRO A 153 -5.34 35.83 2.43
C PRO A 153 -4.87 34.37 2.47
N ASN A 154 -4.45 33.90 3.65
CA ASN A 154 -4.00 32.53 3.87
C ASN A 154 -5.10 31.63 4.48
N GLY A 155 -6.37 32.02 4.40
CA GLY A 155 -7.47 31.26 5.00
C GLY A 155 -7.59 31.50 6.51
N LYS A 156 -8.62 30.90 7.12
CA LYS A 156 -8.91 30.98 8.55
C LYS A 156 -8.69 29.63 9.22
N PRO A 157 -8.39 29.54 10.51
CA PRO A 157 -8.40 28.26 11.21
C PRO A 157 -9.78 27.59 11.16
N SER A 158 -9.83 26.28 10.87
CA SER A 158 -11.05 25.49 11.05
C SER A 158 -11.24 25.18 12.53
N THR A 159 -12.46 25.38 13.01
CA THR A 159 -12.84 25.15 14.42
C THR A 159 -14.03 24.21 14.58
N VAL A 160 -14.65 23.80 13.46
CA VAL A 160 -15.81 22.91 13.44
C VAL A 160 -15.53 21.73 12.51
N GLU A 161 -15.59 20.52 13.06
CA GLU A 161 -15.41 19.29 12.30
C GLU A 161 -16.53 19.11 11.25
N PRO A 162 -16.19 18.80 9.99
CA PRO A 162 -17.22 18.45 9.00
C PRO A 162 -17.88 17.11 9.35
N THR A 163 -19.21 17.07 9.28
CA THR A 163 -20.01 15.87 9.55
C THR A 163 -21.16 15.73 8.57
N GLY A 164 -21.68 14.50 8.43
CA GLY A 164 -22.82 14.18 7.56
C GLY A 164 -22.42 13.78 6.13
N THR A 165 -23.30 13.05 5.45
CA THR A 165 -23.01 12.40 4.16
C THR A 165 -23.74 13.07 2.99
N SER A 166 -24.03 14.38 3.08
CA SER A 166 -24.69 15.09 1.99
C SER A 166 -23.79 15.10 0.75
N THR A 167 -24.36 14.82 -0.41
CA THR A 167 -23.65 14.96 -1.69
C THR A 167 -23.48 16.43 -2.09
N SER A 168 -24.19 17.36 -1.46
CA SER A 168 -23.99 18.80 -1.63
C SER A 168 -22.85 19.33 -0.73
N ILE A 169 -22.32 20.50 -1.07
CA ILE A 169 -21.34 21.19 -0.23
C ILE A 169 -22.02 21.68 1.04
N ILE A 170 -21.46 21.33 2.19
CA ILE A 170 -21.90 21.79 3.50
C ILE A 170 -21.07 22.99 3.93
N THR A 171 -21.68 23.92 4.67
CA THR A 171 -20.98 25.06 5.28
C THR A 171 -21.01 24.90 6.79
N THR A 172 -19.85 24.88 7.42
CA THR A 172 -19.71 24.81 8.88
C THR A 172 -19.76 26.21 9.51
N ALA A 173 -20.00 26.30 10.82
CA ALA A 173 -20.22 27.58 11.49
C ALA A 173 -18.98 28.51 11.50
N ASP A 174 -17.80 27.96 11.26
CA ASP A 174 -16.53 28.69 11.06
C ASP A 174 -16.36 29.26 9.64
N GLY A 175 -17.33 29.04 8.76
CA GLY A 175 -17.34 29.53 7.38
C GLY A 175 -16.57 28.65 6.39
N TYR A 176 -16.02 27.52 6.84
CA TYR A 176 -15.49 26.52 5.92
C TYR A 176 -16.61 25.89 5.10
N ARG A 177 -16.27 25.47 3.88
CA ARG A 177 -17.15 24.69 3.03
C ARG A 177 -16.50 23.37 2.65
N TRP A 178 -17.21 22.29 2.90
CA TRP A 178 -16.70 20.93 2.76
C TRP A 178 -17.59 20.12 1.81
N LYS A 179 -16.98 19.27 1.00
CA LYS A 179 -17.67 18.27 0.19
C LYS A 179 -17.36 16.90 0.76
N TYR A 180 -18.41 16.16 1.16
CA TYR A 180 -18.26 14.74 1.51
C TYR A 180 -17.83 13.94 0.27
N MET A 181 -16.81 13.10 0.43
CA MET A 181 -16.24 12.29 -0.64
C MET A 181 -16.66 10.82 -0.50
N TYR A 182 -16.41 10.22 0.66
CA TYR A 182 -16.74 8.83 0.98
C TYR A 182 -16.56 8.55 2.47
N THR A 183 -17.12 7.43 2.94
CA THR A 183 -16.89 6.88 4.27
C THR A 183 -16.01 5.65 4.17
N ILE A 184 -14.97 5.57 5.00
CA ILE A 184 -14.08 4.42 5.05
C ILE A 184 -14.66 3.38 6.02
N PRO A 185 -15.02 2.16 5.54
CA PRO A 185 -15.52 1.11 6.43
C PRO A 185 -14.48 0.72 7.48
N VAL A 186 -14.92 0.39 8.70
CA VAL A 186 -14.03 0.01 9.82
C VAL A 186 -13.09 -1.14 9.45
N GLY A 187 -13.53 -2.11 8.64
CA GLY A 187 -12.66 -3.19 8.15
C GLY A 187 -11.49 -2.69 7.29
N GLN A 188 -11.72 -1.65 6.47
CA GLN A 188 -10.68 -0.99 5.68
C GLN A 188 -9.78 -0.11 6.55
N VAL A 189 -10.32 0.49 7.62
CA VAL A 189 -9.51 1.22 8.62
C VAL A 189 -8.49 0.28 9.25
N LEU A 190 -8.94 -0.87 9.78
CA LEU A 190 -8.06 -1.85 10.41
C LEU A 190 -6.96 -2.33 9.44
N LYS A 191 -7.33 -2.55 8.18
CA LYS A 191 -6.43 -3.10 7.17
C LYS A 191 -5.47 -2.07 6.56
N PHE A 192 -5.93 -0.85 6.28
CA PHE A 192 -5.19 0.09 5.42
C PHE A 192 -4.92 1.46 6.03
N PHE A 193 -5.26 1.70 7.30
CA PHE A 193 -4.74 2.89 7.99
C PHE A 193 -3.30 2.67 8.45
N SER A 194 -2.50 3.71 8.31
CA SER A 194 -1.25 3.89 9.05
C SER A 194 -1.22 5.29 9.68
N ASN A 195 -0.07 5.66 10.25
CA ASN A 195 0.16 7.03 10.73
C ASN A 195 0.21 8.03 9.56
N GLU A 196 0.57 7.57 8.36
CA GLU A 196 0.87 8.43 7.21
C GLU A 196 -0.11 8.25 6.04
N TYR A 197 -0.83 7.13 5.97
CA TYR A 197 -1.63 6.77 4.81
C TYR A 197 -3.04 6.32 5.20
N MET A 198 -3.99 6.61 4.30
CA MET A 198 -5.38 6.16 4.38
C MET A 198 -5.88 5.71 2.99
N PRO A 199 -6.83 4.76 2.92
CA PRO A 199 -7.36 4.26 1.66
C PRO A 199 -8.20 5.31 0.93
N VAL A 200 -8.10 5.30 -0.40
CA VAL A 200 -9.00 6.04 -1.28
C VAL A 200 -10.11 5.13 -1.74
N LEU A 201 -11.35 5.57 -1.53
CA LEU A 201 -12.56 4.89 -1.98
C LEU A 201 -13.43 5.86 -2.79
N PHE A 202 -14.60 5.38 -3.21
CA PHE A 202 -15.64 6.21 -3.80
C PHE A 202 -16.97 5.92 -3.13
N ASP A 203 -17.86 6.89 -3.18
CA ASP A 203 -19.26 6.76 -2.75
C ASP A 203 -20.14 6.90 -3.99
N THR A 204 -21.02 5.91 -4.22
CA THR A 204 -21.80 5.84 -5.46
C THR A 204 -22.78 7.00 -5.62
N ALA A 205 -23.30 7.56 -4.52
CA ALA A 205 -24.18 8.72 -4.59
C ALA A 205 -23.39 10.00 -4.90
N VAL A 206 -22.20 10.15 -4.31
CA VAL A 206 -21.32 11.29 -4.59
C VAL A 206 -20.87 11.29 -6.05
N VAL A 207 -20.52 10.13 -6.61
CA VAL A 207 -20.15 9.99 -8.03
C VAL A 207 -21.33 10.34 -8.94
N ALA A 208 -22.55 9.86 -8.63
CA ALA A 208 -23.74 10.11 -9.44
C ALA A 208 -24.17 11.59 -9.45
N ASP A 209 -23.96 12.30 -8.34
CA ASP A 209 -24.33 13.70 -8.18
C ASP A 209 -23.19 14.67 -8.57
N ALA A 210 -22.06 14.17 -9.06
CA ALA A 210 -20.93 15.01 -9.46
C ALA A 210 -21.25 15.83 -10.73
N ILE A 211 -21.02 17.14 -10.67
CA ILE A 211 -21.23 18.06 -11.80
C ILE A 211 -19.87 18.55 -12.31
N GLY A 212 -19.55 18.15 -13.54
CA GLY A 212 -18.31 18.50 -14.21
C GLY A 212 -18.12 20.00 -14.41
N GLY A 213 -16.97 20.54 -14.01
CA GLY A 213 -16.63 21.95 -14.20
C GLY A 213 -17.59 22.93 -13.55
N GLU A 214 -18.26 22.54 -12.47
CA GLU A 214 -19.06 23.45 -11.65
C GLU A 214 -18.14 24.48 -10.94
N ILE A 215 -18.65 25.70 -10.73
CA ILE A 215 -17.97 26.72 -9.94
C ILE A 215 -18.55 26.77 -8.54
N ASP A 216 -17.85 26.17 -7.58
CA ASP A 216 -18.27 26.21 -6.17
C ASP A 216 -17.65 27.36 -5.39
N THR A 217 -16.52 27.88 -5.84
CA THR A 217 -15.73 28.89 -5.11
C THR A 217 -15.30 30.02 -6.03
N VAL A 218 -15.45 31.25 -5.52
CA VAL A 218 -14.81 32.44 -6.06
C VAL A 218 -14.04 33.15 -4.96
N ILE A 219 -12.92 33.78 -5.32
CA ILE A 219 -12.00 34.41 -4.37
C ILE A 219 -11.74 35.84 -4.82
N ILE A 220 -11.87 36.80 -3.91
CA ILE A 220 -11.49 38.19 -4.18
C ILE A 220 -9.96 38.27 -4.12
N ALA A 221 -9.30 38.27 -5.28
CA ALA A 221 -7.84 38.44 -5.35
C ALA A 221 -7.43 39.89 -5.13
N SER A 222 -8.29 40.85 -5.49
CA SER A 222 -8.11 42.25 -5.16
C SER A 222 -9.47 42.93 -5.00
N SER A 223 -9.66 43.64 -3.89
CA SER A 223 -10.90 44.38 -3.65
C SER A 223 -11.07 45.62 -4.54
N GLY A 224 -9.98 46.10 -5.15
CA GLY A 224 -9.95 47.35 -5.91
C GLY A 224 -10.36 48.58 -5.10
N SER A 225 -10.74 49.65 -5.80
CA SER A 225 -11.20 50.92 -5.21
C SER A 225 -12.05 51.73 -6.19
N GLY A 226 -12.93 52.60 -5.69
CA GLY A 226 -13.70 53.56 -6.50
C GLY A 226 -14.98 53.00 -7.13
N TYR A 227 -15.37 51.79 -6.75
CA TYR A 227 -16.64 51.18 -7.17
C TYR A 227 -17.83 51.80 -6.44
N ASN A 228 -19.02 51.72 -7.04
CA ASN A 228 -20.25 52.17 -6.38
C ASN A 228 -20.66 51.15 -5.30
N ASN A 229 -21.02 51.64 -4.11
CA ASN A 229 -21.51 50.76 -3.05
C ASN A 229 -22.85 50.10 -3.46
N GLY A 230 -23.00 48.82 -3.16
CA GLY A 230 -24.21 48.07 -3.47
C GLY A 230 -24.00 46.56 -3.54
N THR A 231 -25.10 45.85 -3.70
CA THR A 231 -25.13 44.41 -3.99
C THR A 231 -25.48 44.21 -5.46
N TYR A 232 -24.61 43.48 -6.17
CA TYR A 232 -24.73 43.20 -7.59
C TYR A 232 -25.03 41.71 -7.77
N GLU A 233 -26.31 41.41 -7.95
CA GLU A 233 -26.81 40.04 -8.13
C GLU A 233 -26.71 39.57 -9.59
N ASN A 234 -26.71 38.25 -9.78
CA ASN A 234 -26.74 37.59 -11.10
C ASN A 234 -25.58 37.96 -12.05
N VAL A 235 -24.44 38.36 -11.50
CA VAL A 235 -23.24 38.66 -12.29
C VAL A 235 -22.76 37.38 -12.98
N PRO A 236 -22.71 37.33 -14.33
CA PRO A 236 -22.36 36.10 -15.03
C PRO A 236 -20.88 35.78 -14.90
N ILE A 237 -20.57 34.49 -14.73
CA ILE A 237 -19.23 33.96 -14.93
C ILE A 237 -19.07 33.69 -16.43
N LYS A 238 -18.21 34.47 -17.09
CA LYS A 238 -17.91 34.31 -18.51
C LYS A 238 -16.82 33.28 -18.70
N GLY A 239 -17.01 32.35 -19.63
CA GLY A 239 -16.11 31.24 -19.88
C GLY A 239 -16.65 30.35 -20.99
N ASP A 240 -16.22 29.10 -20.99
CA ASP A 240 -16.74 28.03 -21.87
C ASP A 240 -17.88 27.21 -21.26
N GLY A 241 -18.12 27.33 -19.96
CA GLY A 241 -19.25 26.71 -19.29
C GLY A 241 -20.57 27.49 -19.41
N ILE A 242 -21.62 26.94 -18.80
CA ILE A 242 -22.98 27.47 -18.90
C ILE A 242 -23.54 27.72 -17.49
N GLY A 243 -24.24 28.84 -17.32
CA GLY A 243 -25.12 29.07 -16.16
C GLY A 243 -24.43 29.52 -14.85
N GLY A 244 -23.11 29.72 -14.87
CA GLY A 244 -22.35 30.22 -13.72
C GLY A 244 -22.69 31.68 -13.38
N ARG A 245 -22.99 31.97 -12.12
CA ARG A 245 -23.35 33.30 -11.61
C ARG A 245 -22.81 33.55 -10.21
N VAL A 246 -22.51 34.81 -9.92
CA VAL A 246 -22.11 35.28 -8.60
C VAL A 246 -22.94 36.50 -8.15
N SER A 247 -22.97 36.72 -6.85
CA SER A 247 -23.34 37.99 -6.22
C SER A 247 -22.08 38.68 -5.70
N LEU A 248 -21.96 39.98 -5.94
CA LEU A 248 -20.86 40.81 -5.44
C LEU A 248 -21.40 41.86 -4.48
N VAL A 249 -20.70 42.11 -3.38
CA VAL A 249 -21.00 43.24 -2.48
C VAL A 249 -19.84 44.21 -2.50
N VAL A 250 -20.16 45.48 -2.77
CA VAL A 250 -19.23 46.60 -2.70
C VAL A 250 -19.60 47.48 -1.51
N ASP A 251 -18.61 47.73 -0.65
CA ASP A 251 -18.72 48.67 0.46
C ASP A 251 -17.43 49.50 0.60
N GLY A 252 -17.57 50.76 1.00
CA GLY A 252 -16.45 51.72 1.03
C GLY A 252 -15.73 51.87 -0.32
N GLY A 253 -16.42 51.61 -1.44
CA GLY A 253 -15.88 51.59 -2.79
C GLY A 253 -14.97 50.41 -3.12
N ARG A 254 -15.01 49.34 -2.32
CA ARG A 254 -14.18 48.13 -2.45
C ARG A 254 -15.06 46.89 -2.51
N ILE A 255 -14.67 45.87 -3.27
CA ILE A 255 -15.34 44.56 -3.25
C ILE A 255 -15.03 43.87 -1.92
N VAL A 256 -16.07 43.63 -1.12
CA VAL A 256 -15.96 43.03 0.22
C VAL A 256 -16.52 41.62 0.30
N SER A 257 -17.40 41.24 -0.64
CA SER A 257 -17.92 39.87 -0.75
C SER A 257 -18.10 39.47 -2.22
N ALA A 258 -17.84 38.19 -2.51
CA ALA A 258 -18.15 37.53 -3.76
C ALA A 258 -18.68 36.12 -3.42
N THR A 259 -19.88 35.79 -3.85
CA THR A 259 -20.54 34.53 -3.51
C THR A 259 -21.12 33.90 -4.76
N VAL A 260 -20.86 32.61 -4.98
CA VAL A 260 -21.50 31.85 -6.06
C VAL A 260 -22.99 31.75 -5.78
N THR A 261 -23.82 32.15 -6.75
CA THR A 261 -25.28 32.02 -6.68
C THR A 261 -25.80 30.90 -7.57
N SER A 262 -25.03 30.49 -8.58
CA SER A 262 -25.25 29.30 -9.41
C SER A 262 -23.89 28.83 -9.92
N GLY A 263 -23.50 27.59 -9.62
CA GLY A 263 -22.18 27.08 -10.02
C GLY A 263 -22.08 26.81 -11.53
N GLY A 264 -23.21 26.56 -12.19
CA GLY A 264 -23.23 26.21 -13.61
C GLY A 264 -22.58 24.86 -13.86
N SER A 265 -22.17 24.60 -15.11
CA SER A 265 -21.49 23.37 -15.48
C SER A 265 -20.61 23.54 -16.71
N GLY A 266 -19.65 22.63 -16.88
CA GLY A 266 -18.81 22.50 -18.06
C GLY A 266 -17.73 23.57 -18.20
N TYR A 267 -17.41 24.33 -17.14
CA TYR A 267 -16.32 25.28 -17.21
C TYR A 267 -14.96 24.56 -17.22
N THR A 268 -14.07 24.95 -18.13
CA THR A 268 -12.62 24.67 -18.05
C THR A 268 -11.80 25.95 -17.87
N PHE A 269 -12.40 27.10 -18.19
CA PHE A 269 -11.93 28.41 -17.78
C PHE A 269 -13.12 29.34 -17.49
N GLY A 270 -12.97 30.23 -16.52
CA GLY A 270 -14.02 31.17 -16.14
C GLY A 270 -13.44 32.46 -15.57
N LYS A 271 -14.13 33.59 -15.79
CA LYS A 271 -13.79 34.88 -15.21
C LYS A 271 -15.03 35.70 -14.89
N VAL A 272 -14.92 36.49 -13.82
CA VAL A 272 -15.86 37.56 -13.50
C VAL A 272 -15.25 38.87 -14.01
N ILE A 273 -15.93 39.54 -14.95
CA ILE A 273 -15.45 40.82 -15.50
C ILE A 273 -16.12 41.96 -14.72
N ILE A 274 -15.41 42.50 -13.73
CA ILE A 274 -15.93 43.53 -12.82
C ILE A 274 -16.42 44.76 -13.58
N ASP A 275 -15.65 45.25 -14.56
CA ASP A 275 -15.99 46.47 -15.31
C ASP A 275 -17.20 46.32 -16.24
N GLU A 276 -17.73 45.11 -16.43
CA GLU A 276 -18.95 44.86 -17.19
C GLU A 276 -20.20 44.70 -16.30
N VAL A 277 -20.04 44.73 -14.97
CA VAL A 277 -21.17 44.64 -14.04
C VAL A 277 -22.00 45.91 -14.12
N ASN A 278 -23.26 45.76 -14.50
CA ASN A 278 -24.16 46.89 -14.68
C ASN A 278 -24.29 47.71 -13.38
N GLY A 279 -24.00 49.01 -13.45
CA GLY A 279 -24.13 49.93 -12.32
C GLY A 279 -22.99 49.89 -11.29
N ILE A 280 -21.96 49.05 -11.45
CA ILE A 280 -20.84 48.94 -10.48
C ILE A 280 -19.92 50.17 -10.46
N GLY A 281 -20.05 51.07 -11.43
CA GLY A 281 -19.15 52.22 -11.60
C GLY A 281 -17.97 51.92 -12.52
N ALA A 282 -18.22 51.25 -13.64
CA ALA A 282 -17.22 51.00 -14.68
C ALA A 282 -16.61 52.34 -15.16
N GLY A 283 -15.30 52.54 -14.94
CA GLY A 283 -14.57 53.76 -15.28
C GLY A 283 -14.21 54.68 -14.09
N THR A 284 -14.90 54.57 -12.95
CA THR A 284 -14.46 55.18 -11.67
C THR A 284 -13.76 54.16 -10.79
N GLY A 285 -14.25 52.92 -10.80
CA GLY A 285 -13.63 51.80 -10.13
C GLY A 285 -12.41 51.26 -10.88
N THR A 286 -11.41 50.78 -10.14
CA THR A 286 -10.22 50.15 -10.72
C THR A 286 -9.64 49.07 -9.81
N GLY A 287 -8.95 48.09 -10.42
CA GLY A 287 -8.13 47.10 -9.73
C GLY A 287 -8.88 45.99 -8.99
N GLY A 288 -10.20 45.91 -9.10
CA GLY A 288 -10.99 44.81 -8.55
C GLY A 288 -10.83 43.53 -9.36
N SER A 289 -10.58 42.40 -8.71
CA SER A 289 -10.48 41.10 -9.35
C SER A 289 -11.06 39.99 -8.49
N VAL A 290 -11.84 39.12 -9.13
CA VAL A 290 -12.44 37.92 -8.54
C VAL A 290 -12.00 36.72 -9.36
N GLU A 291 -11.31 35.80 -8.71
CA GLU A 291 -10.85 34.54 -9.29
C GLU A 291 -11.93 33.49 -9.16
N VAL A 292 -12.06 32.68 -10.20
CA VAL A 292 -12.97 31.54 -10.26
C VAL A 292 -12.18 30.28 -9.96
N VAL A 293 -12.67 29.45 -9.05
CA VAL A 293 -12.11 28.13 -8.78
C VAL A 293 -13.04 27.09 -9.37
N ILE A 294 -12.53 26.33 -10.33
CA ILE A 294 -13.29 25.38 -11.14
C ILE A 294 -13.12 23.98 -10.56
N ALA A 295 -14.21 23.24 -10.40
CA ALA A 295 -14.19 21.83 -10.02
C ALA A 295 -13.47 20.95 -11.08
N PRO A 296 -13.13 19.69 -10.76
CA PRO A 296 -12.65 18.73 -11.75
C PRO A 296 -13.62 18.58 -12.93
N VAL A 297 -13.12 18.13 -14.08
CA VAL A 297 -13.89 18.00 -15.32
C VAL A 297 -15.10 17.06 -15.17
N GLU A 298 -14.99 16.04 -14.32
CA GLU A 298 -16.10 15.13 -13.99
C GLU A 298 -16.87 15.54 -12.73
N GLY A 299 -16.41 16.57 -12.02
CA GLY A 299 -17.01 17.11 -10.81
C GLY A 299 -16.36 16.58 -9.53
N HIS A 300 -16.73 17.17 -8.40
CA HIS A 300 -16.19 16.79 -7.11
C HIS A 300 -16.73 15.42 -6.63
N GLY A 301 -15.81 14.48 -6.44
CA GLY A 301 -16.07 13.13 -5.96
C GLY A 301 -16.35 12.11 -7.06
N ALA A 302 -16.29 12.51 -8.34
CA ALA A 302 -16.45 11.60 -9.48
C ALA A 302 -15.29 10.58 -9.58
N SER A 303 -14.06 11.03 -9.31
CA SER A 303 -12.87 10.18 -9.35
C SER A 303 -11.94 10.50 -8.18
N PRO A 304 -12.25 10.02 -6.95
CA PRO A 304 -11.48 10.36 -5.76
C PRO A 304 -9.99 9.99 -5.84
N ALA A 305 -9.64 8.89 -6.51
CA ALA A 305 -8.24 8.50 -6.74
C ALA A 305 -7.49 9.58 -7.54
N THR A 306 -8.12 10.14 -8.57
CA THR A 306 -7.53 11.22 -9.37
C THR A 306 -7.55 12.54 -8.60
N GLU A 307 -8.63 12.83 -7.89
CA GLU A 307 -8.81 14.12 -7.22
C GLU A 307 -7.94 14.30 -5.98
N LEU A 308 -7.66 13.22 -5.24
CA LEU A 308 -6.95 13.26 -3.96
C LEU A 308 -5.48 12.81 -4.06
N GLY A 309 -5.03 12.34 -5.22
CA GLY A 309 -3.65 11.95 -5.46
C GLY A 309 -3.34 10.50 -5.07
N GLY A 310 -4.19 9.55 -5.46
CA GLY A 310 -4.05 8.12 -5.21
C GLY A 310 -2.97 7.42 -6.04
N PHE A 311 -1.76 7.98 -6.10
CA PHE A 311 -0.63 7.41 -6.86
C PHE A 311 0.26 6.45 -6.04
N ARG A 312 -0.24 6.00 -4.88
CA ARG A 312 0.40 4.97 -4.06
C ARG A 312 -0.51 3.77 -3.91
N VAL A 313 0.07 2.58 -3.81
CA VAL A 313 -0.66 1.35 -3.48
C VAL A 313 -0.12 0.82 -2.16
N MET A 314 -1.03 0.58 -1.21
CA MET A 314 -0.70 -0.16 0.01
C MET A 314 -1.06 -1.62 -0.18
N ILE A 315 -0.12 -2.50 0.14
CA ILE A 315 -0.29 -3.95 0.25
C ILE A 315 -0.32 -4.28 1.74
N ASN A 316 -1.37 -4.98 2.18
CA ASN A 316 -1.50 -5.44 3.56
C ASN A 316 -1.51 -6.97 3.64
N THR A 317 -0.51 -7.54 4.29
CA THR A 317 -0.40 -8.98 4.53
C THR A 317 -0.27 -9.25 6.01
N LYS A 318 -1.06 -10.19 6.52
CA LYS A 318 -1.03 -10.60 7.92
C LYS A 318 -0.56 -12.04 8.02
N PHE A 319 0.47 -12.30 8.81
CA PHE A 319 0.90 -13.66 9.17
C PHE A 319 0.26 -14.05 10.50
N THR A 320 -0.30 -15.25 10.56
CA THR A 320 -0.95 -15.73 11.80
C THR A 320 -0.42 -17.09 12.20
N TYR A 321 0.27 -17.16 13.33
CA TYR A 321 0.75 -18.42 13.89
C TYR A 321 1.54 -19.23 12.84
N ALA A 322 1.38 -20.57 12.87
CA ALA A 322 1.88 -21.51 11.86
C ALA A 322 0.89 -21.69 10.69
N GLU A 323 0.63 -20.60 9.95
CA GLU A 323 -0.23 -20.63 8.76
C GLU A 323 0.32 -21.60 7.69
N GLY A 324 -0.58 -22.13 6.85
CA GLY A 324 -0.20 -23.07 5.78
C GLY A 324 0.28 -24.42 6.32
N SER A 325 -0.29 -24.90 7.43
CA SER A 325 0.13 -26.16 8.05
C SER A 325 1.64 -26.22 8.38
N GLY A 326 2.22 -25.06 8.72
CA GLY A 326 3.64 -24.91 9.03
C GLY A 326 4.50 -24.29 7.92
N ASP A 327 3.91 -23.82 6.82
CA ASP A 327 4.62 -23.01 5.80
C ASP A 327 5.32 -21.80 6.39
N PHE A 328 4.73 -21.23 7.45
CA PHE A 328 5.22 -20.11 8.21
C PHE A 328 5.73 -20.56 9.59
N PRO A 329 7.01 -20.96 9.74
CA PRO A 329 7.56 -21.41 11.01
C PRO A 329 7.44 -20.36 12.12
N THR A 330 7.22 -20.81 13.35
CA THR A 330 7.00 -19.95 14.53
C THR A 330 8.03 -20.18 15.64
N ASP A 331 9.11 -20.88 15.33
CA ASP A 331 10.18 -21.26 16.23
C ASP A 331 11.53 -20.62 15.85
N ASN A 332 11.53 -19.71 14.87
CA ASN A 332 12.72 -19.00 14.41
C ASN A 332 12.45 -17.51 14.15
N ASP A 333 13.49 -16.78 13.76
CA ASP A 333 13.42 -15.39 13.34
C ASP A 333 13.63 -15.22 11.82
N TYR A 334 13.29 -14.03 11.32
CA TYR A 334 13.56 -13.61 9.95
C TYR A 334 14.03 -12.16 9.93
N ARG A 335 14.74 -11.78 8.87
CA ARG A 335 15.37 -10.46 8.72
C ARG A 335 15.11 -9.77 7.40
N ARG A 336 14.45 -10.47 6.48
CA ARG A 336 14.11 -9.92 5.16
C ARG A 336 12.63 -10.08 4.90
N ILE A 337 12.02 -9.02 4.41
CA ILE A 337 10.69 -9.02 3.81
C ILE A 337 10.88 -8.62 2.35
N GLY A 338 10.22 -9.30 1.42
CA GLY A 338 10.25 -8.88 0.03
C GLY A 338 8.95 -9.17 -0.70
N LEU A 339 8.87 -8.67 -1.93
CA LEU A 339 7.79 -8.97 -2.86
C LEU A 339 8.35 -9.68 -4.08
N VAL A 340 7.70 -10.77 -4.47
CA VAL A 340 7.96 -11.48 -5.72
C VAL A 340 6.68 -11.56 -6.54
N ILE A 341 6.78 -11.20 -7.81
CA ILE A 341 5.69 -11.29 -8.77
C ILE A 341 5.89 -12.49 -9.69
N ASN A 342 4.79 -13.20 -9.96
CA ASN A 342 4.70 -14.33 -10.88
C ASN A 342 5.72 -15.47 -10.63
N PRO A 343 5.92 -15.94 -9.38
CA PRO A 343 6.72 -17.13 -9.16
C PRO A 343 6.01 -18.39 -9.68
N ASN A 344 6.80 -19.39 -10.10
CA ASN A 344 6.32 -20.68 -10.59
C ASN A 344 6.24 -21.71 -9.46
N LYS A 345 5.41 -22.74 -9.64
CA LYS A 345 5.43 -23.95 -8.80
C LYS A 345 6.72 -24.71 -9.07
N TYR A 346 7.28 -25.28 -8.01
CA TYR A 346 8.52 -26.04 -8.08
C TYR A 346 8.48 -27.15 -9.14
N GLY A 347 9.54 -27.21 -9.96
CA GLY A 347 9.71 -28.19 -11.02
C GLY A 347 8.82 -27.99 -12.24
N THR A 348 8.15 -26.83 -12.37
CA THR A 348 7.24 -26.52 -13.48
C THR A 348 7.42 -25.10 -14.01
N GLU A 349 6.80 -24.82 -15.15
CA GLU A 349 6.65 -23.45 -15.70
C GLU A 349 5.27 -22.85 -15.36
N GLU A 350 4.48 -23.52 -14.51
CA GLU A 350 3.17 -23.01 -14.10
C GLU A 350 3.32 -22.00 -12.97
N LEU A 351 2.65 -20.86 -13.10
CA LEU A 351 2.52 -19.91 -12.00
C LEU A 351 1.92 -20.61 -10.75
N THR A 352 2.41 -20.27 -9.56
CA THR A 352 1.83 -20.74 -8.30
C THR A 352 0.56 -19.96 -7.93
N SER A 353 -0.44 -20.62 -7.36
CA SER A 353 -1.72 -20.01 -6.97
C SER A 353 -2.07 -20.21 -5.50
N ASP A 354 -1.27 -20.97 -4.76
CA ASP A 354 -1.55 -21.30 -3.37
C ASP A 354 -1.41 -20.06 -2.48
N LEU A 355 -2.18 -20.00 -1.39
CA LEU A 355 -2.21 -18.80 -0.55
C LEU A 355 -0.96 -18.67 0.33
N THR A 356 -0.37 -19.80 0.69
CA THR A 356 0.90 -19.90 1.42
C THR A 356 1.79 -20.94 0.74
N LEU A 357 3.09 -20.73 0.82
CA LEU A 357 4.10 -21.62 0.27
C LEU A 357 5.32 -21.66 1.18
N SER A 358 5.93 -22.83 1.29
CA SER A 358 7.25 -23.03 1.88
C SER A 358 8.33 -22.94 0.79
N ALA A 359 9.25 -21.98 0.95
CA ALA A 359 10.47 -21.90 0.12
C ALA A 359 11.61 -22.79 0.64
N THR A 360 11.44 -23.33 1.85
CA THR A 360 12.42 -24.22 2.47
C THR A 360 12.40 -25.63 1.86
N LYS A 361 13.46 -26.39 2.12
CA LYS A 361 13.49 -27.84 1.93
C LYS A 361 13.13 -28.52 3.23
N ALA A 362 12.68 -29.77 3.17
CA ALA A 362 12.43 -30.53 4.39
C ALA A 362 12.90 -31.98 4.30
N VAL A 363 13.26 -32.55 5.44
CA VAL A 363 13.49 -33.98 5.64
C VAL A 363 12.61 -34.46 6.80
N ILE A 364 12.07 -35.66 6.67
CA ILE A 364 11.23 -36.27 7.70
C ILE A 364 11.91 -37.50 8.28
N PHE A 365 11.75 -37.68 9.58
CA PHE A 365 12.32 -38.81 10.32
C PHE A 365 11.24 -39.70 10.91
N SER A 366 11.65 -40.90 11.34
CA SER A 366 10.78 -41.84 12.03
C SER A 366 10.02 -41.15 13.18
N PRO A 367 8.69 -41.36 13.33
CA PRO A 367 7.93 -40.86 14.46
C PRO A 367 8.49 -41.28 15.84
N THR A 368 9.28 -42.36 15.89
CA THR A 368 9.90 -42.85 17.12
C THR A 368 11.22 -42.17 17.48
N PHE A 369 11.75 -41.28 16.63
CA PHE A 369 12.97 -40.54 16.92
C PHE A 369 12.78 -39.59 18.12
N THR A 370 13.67 -39.69 19.11
CA THR A 370 13.57 -38.93 20.37
C THR A 370 14.56 -37.76 20.48
N GLY A 371 15.50 -37.62 19.55
CA GLY A 371 16.40 -36.46 19.50
C GLY A 371 15.68 -35.20 19.03
N ASN A 372 16.35 -34.05 19.18
CA ASN A 372 15.84 -32.75 18.75
C ASN A 372 16.93 -31.99 18.01
N PHE A 373 16.58 -31.44 16.85
CA PHE A 373 17.39 -30.44 16.18
C PHE A 373 17.07 -29.06 16.77
N GLN A 374 18.03 -28.14 16.65
CA GLN A 374 17.91 -26.74 17.07
C GLN A 374 17.79 -25.84 15.85
N THR A 375 17.02 -24.76 15.98
CA THR A 375 16.98 -23.71 14.95
C THR A 375 18.37 -23.08 14.77
N ASP A 376 18.63 -22.62 13.55
CA ASP A 376 19.89 -22.01 13.09
C ASP A 376 21.13 -22.91 13.15
N GLU A 377 21.02 -24.18 13.57
CA GLU A 377 22.16 -25.08 13.57
C GLU A 377 22.52 -25.55 12.15
N ILE A 378 23.81 -25.85 11.95
CA ILE A 378 24.27 -26.52 10.74
C ILE A 378 23.96 -28.01 10.83
N ILE A 379 23.35 -28.56 9.78
CA ILE A 379 23.17 -29.99 9.60
C ILE A 379 24.03 -30.50 8.46
N THR A 380 24.51 -31.74 8.57
CA THR A 380 25.27 -32.41 7.51
C THR A 380 24.78 -33.84 7.27
N GLN A 381 24.96 -34.32 6.04
CA GLN A 381 24.70 -35.71 5.67
C GLN A 381 25.81 -36.19 4.73
N SER A 382 26.65 -37.10 5.21
CA SER A 382 27.74 -37.68 4.43
C SER A 382 27.34 -39.02 3.82
N ARG A 383 27.59 -39.18 2.53
CA ARG A 383 27.27 -40.39 1.75
C ARG A 383 28.31 -40.66 0.67
N THR A 384 28.32 -41.86 0.12
CA THR A 384 29.27 -42.25 -0.94
C THR A 384 28.56 -42.26 -2.30
N ILE A 385 29.00 -41.43 -3.23
CA ILE A 385 28.52 -41.40 -4.62
C ILE A 385 29.70 -41.74 -5.53
N GLY A 386 29.56 -42.78 -6.36
CA GLY A 386 30.61 -43.17 -7.31
C GLY A 386 31.97 -43.52 -6.65
N GLY A 387 31.94 -43.98 -5.39
CA GLY A 387 33.15 -44.29 -4.62
C GLY A 387 33.82 -43.10 -3.93
N GLN A 388 33.30 -41.87 -4.09
CA GLN A 388 33.77 -40.68 -3.37
C GLN A 388 32.81 -40.29 -2.26
N GLN A 389 33.36 -39.81 -1.14
CA GLN A 389 32.55 -39.27 -0.06
C GLN A 389 32.10 -37.84 -0.42
N VAL A 390 30.80 -37.61 -0.38
CA VAL A 390 30.18 -36.29 -0.55
C VAL A 390 29.41 -35.96 0.71
N THR A 391 29.28 -34.67 1.02
CA THR A 391 28.54 -34.21 2.21
C THR A 391 27.59 -33.10 1.79
N ALA A 392 26.29 -33.32 2.02
CA ALA A 392 25.31 -32.26 1.99
C ALA A 392 25.41 -31.45 3.29
N ARG A 393 25.27 -30.13 3.19
CA ARG A 393 25.27 -29.19 4.32
C ARG A 393 24.10 -28.23 4.17
N GLY A 394 23.49 -27.82 5.27
CA GLY A 394 22.41 -26.84 5.28
C GLY A 394 22.23 -26.27 6.67
N ARG A 395 21.34 -25.27 6.80
CA ARG A 395 21.00 -24.68 8.10
C ARG A 395 19.53 -24.88 8.41
N VAL A 396 19.24 -25.24 9.66
CA VAL A 396 17.90 -25.52 10.15
C VAL A 396 17.08 -24.23 10.25
N ILE A 397 15.89 -24.27 9.66
CA ILE A 397 14.87 -23.23 9.80
C ILE A 397 13.93 -23.57 10.96
N SER A 398 13.46 -24.82 11.03
CA SER A 398 12.41 -25.22 11.96
C SER A 398 12.46 -26.72 12.24
N TRP A 399 12.12 -27.10 13.47
CA TRP A 399 12.02 -28.50 13.89
C TRP A 399 10.67 -28.78 14.55
N ASN A 400 9.84 -29.60 13.90
CA ASN A 400 8.60 -30.04 14.50
C ASN A 400 8.81 -31.34 15.29
N ASN A 401 8.81 -31.25 16.62
CA ASN A 401 9.02 -32.41 17.48
C ASN A 401 7.88 -33.46 17.44
N THR A 402 6.70 -33.12 16.93
CA THR A 402 5.57 -34.07 16.79
C THR A 402 5.63 -34.79 15.45
N THR A 403 5.69 -34.03 14.35
CA THR A 403 5.72 -34.57 12.98
C THR A 403 7.12 -34.96 12.51
N LYS A 404 8.16 -34.71 13.32
CA LYS A 404 9.56 -35.05 13.02
C LYS A 404 10.00 -34.53 11.65
N VAL A 405 9.42 -33.40 11.23
CA VAL A 405 9.80 -32.67 10.03
C VAL A 405 10.85 -31.63 10.43
N LEU A 406 11.98 -31.67 9.74
CA LEU A 406 13.05 -30.70 9.83
C LEU A 406 13.07 -29.86 8.56
N LYS A 407 12.73 -28.58 8.66
CA LYS A 407 12.85 -27.61 7.57
C LYS A 407 14.24 -26.98 7.58
N TYR A 408 14.84 -26.81 6.42
CA TYR A 408 16.18 -26.25 6.25
C TYR A 408 16.31 -25.53 4.90
N TYR A 409 17.33 -24.69 4.77
CA TYR A 409 17.73 -24.11 3.48
C TYR A 409 19.18 -24.44 3.15
N GLN A 410 19.56 -24.20 1.89
CA GLN A 410 20.92 -24.33 1.40
C GLN A 410 21.20 -23.16 0.45
N ASN A 411 22.07 -22.25 0.86
CA ASN A 411 22.57 -21.17 0.00
C ASN A 411 24.07 -21.36 -0.29
N ARG A 412 24.70 -20.40 -0.98
CA ARG A 412 26.13 -20.48 -1.33
C ARG A 412 27.09 -20.49 -0.12
N ILE A 413 26.63 -20.09 1.07
CA ILE A 413 27.44 -19.98 2.29
C ILE A 413 27.19 -21.21 3.19
N ASP A 414 25.92 -21.47 3.51
CA ASP A 414 25.49 -22.52 4.42
C ASP A 414 25.34 -23.89 3.72
N GLY A 415 25.12 -23.89 2.41
CA GLY A 415 24.87 -25.10 1.62
C GLY A 415 26.11 -25.82 1.07
N VAL A 416 27.28 -25.15 1.07
CA VAL A 416 28.50 -25.62 0.41
C VAL A 416 29.41 -26.38 1.37
N PHE A 417 29.94 -27.52 0.94
CA PHE A 417 30.91 -28.31 1.73
C PHE A 417 32.03 -28.94 0.88
N PRO A 418 33.31 -28.89 1.32
CA PRO A 418 33.82 -28.09 2.44
C PRO A 418 33.57 -26.60 2.24
N GLU A 419 33.44 -25.83 3.32
CA GLU A 419 33.11 -24.39 3.24
C GLU A 419 34.07 -23.65 2.30
N PHE A 420 33.53 -22.69 1.53
CA PHE A 420 34.24 -21.83 0.56
C PHE A 420 34.88 -22.52 -0.66
N THR A 421 35.19 -23.82 -0.60
CA THR A 421 35.91 -24.55 -1.67
C THR A 421 35.11 -25.67 -2.31
N GLY A 422 34.04 -26.11 -1.65
CA GLY A 422 33.25 -27.26 -2.04
C GLY A 422 32.15 -26.95 -3.04
N ASN A 423 31.25 -27.91 -3.18
CA ASN A 423 30.03 -27.77 -3.97
C ASN A 423 28.80 -27.83 -3.05
N LEU A 424 27.69 -27.23 -3.48
CA LEU A 424 26.39 -27.49 -2.87
C LEU A 424 25.91 -28.88 -3.31
N ILE A 425 25.60 -29.73 -2.34
CA ILE A 425 25.06 -31.07 -2.57
C ILE A 425 23.71 -31.18 -1.85
N GLU A 426 22.70 -31.68 -2.54
CA GLU A 426 21.38 -31.93 -1.97
C GLU A 426 21.43 -33.05 -0.92
N PHE A 427 20.65 -32.89 0.14
CA PHE A 427 20.31 -33.99 1.05
C PHE A 427 19.42 -34.99 0.31
N GLU A 428 19.77 -36.26 0.39
CA GLU A 428 18.97 -37.38 -0.12
C GLU A 428 19.48 -38.72 0.43
N GLY A 429 18.64 -39.75 0.33
CA GLY A 429 18.97 -41.10 0.80
C GLY A 429 18.81 -41.28 2.31
N GLY A 430 19.20 -42.45 2.82
CA GLY A 430 18.95 -42.86 4.21
C GLY A 430 20.14 -42.68 5.16
N ASN A 431 21.21 -41.99 4.73
CA ASN A 431 22.35 -41.74 5.61
C ASN A 431 21.97 -40.76 6.72
N PRO A 432 22.59 -40.85 7.92
CA PRO A 432 22.24 -39.98 9.03
C PRO A 432 22.40 -38.50 8.70
N VAL A 433 21.39 -37.71 9.05
CA VAL A 433 21.48 -36.25 9.14
C VAL A 433 21.92 -35.89 10.55
N VAL A 434 23.02 -35.15 10.67
CA VAL A 434 23.67 -34.83 11.94
C VAL A 434 23.65 -33.32 12.19
N GLY A 435 23.10 -32.91 13.33
CA GLY A 435 23.10 -31.52 13.83
C GLY A 435 24.41 -31.19 14.55
N ALA A 436 25.03 -30.08 14.17
CA ALA A 436 26.33 -29.66 14.69
C ALA A 436 26.26 -29.16 16.15
N THR A 437 25.16 -28.51 16.54
CA THR A 437 25.01 -27.90 17.87
C THR A 437 24.26 -28.83 18.81
N SER A 438 23.15 -29.41 18.33
CA SER A 438 22.31 -30.33 19.10
C SER A 438 22.98 -31.69 19.31
N GLY A 439 23.89 -32.08 18.42
CA GLY A 439 24.43 -33.44 18.36
C GLY A 439 23.40 -34.49 17.95
N ALA A 440 22.20 -34.08 17.53
CA ALA A 440 21.17 -34.98 17.04
C ALA A 440 21.66 -35.71 15.79
N SER A 441 21.38 -37.01 15.69
CA SER A 441 21.70 -37.84 14.53
C SER A 441 20.51 -38.75 14.26
N ALA A 442 19.95 -38.66 13.07
CA ALA A 442 18.75 -39.39 12.69
C ALA A 442 18.83 -39.85 11.24
N ASP A 443 18.40 -41.08 11.00
CA ASP A 443 18.24 -41.63 9.65
C ASP A 443 16.92 -41.12 9.04
N PRO A 444 16.95 -40.44 7.89
CA PRO A 444 15.74 -40.02 7.17
C PRO A 444 14.80 -41.19 6.90
N ASP A 445 13.49 -40.96 7.04
CA ASP A 445 12.48 -41.97 6.75
C ASP A 445 12.23 -42.06 5.23
N ILE A 446 13.15 -42.72 4.52
CA ILE A 446 13.13 -42.80 3.06
C ILE A 446 11.98 -43.64 2.48
N ASN A 447 11.23 -44.36 3.33
CA ASN A 447 10.04 -45.10 2.91
C ASN A 447 8.78 -44.25 3.01
N PHE A 448 8.88 -43.03 3.56
CA PHE A 448 7.80 -42.07 3.60
C PHE A 448 7.81 -41.16 2.36
N PRO A 449 6.64 -40.77 1.83
CA PRO A 449 5.34 -41.37 2.07
C PRO A 449 5.16 -42.68 1.27
N ILE A 450 4.16 -43.48 1.66
CA ILE A 450 3.75 -44.67 0.88
C ILE A 450 3.36 -44.28 -0.55
N VAL A 451 2.72 -43.12 -0.70
CA VAL A 451 2.35 -42.53 -2.00
C VAL A 451 3.15 -41.25 -2.18
N SER A 452 4.09 -41.25 -3.13
CA SER A 452 4.92 -40.10 -3.48
C SER A 452 4.08 -38.84 -3.67
N GLY A 453 4.53 -37.71 -3.10
CA GLY A 453 3.84 -36.43 -3.16
C GLY A 453 2.79 -36.23 -2.06
N ALA A 454 2.62 -37.17 -1.13
CA ALA A 454 1.73 -36.95 0.01
C ALA A 454 2.30 -35.89 0.97
N SER A 455 1.41 -35.04 1.49
CA SER A 455 1.69 -34.00 2.47
C SER A 455 1.14 -34.30 3.87
N THR A 456 0.66 -35.52 4.12
CA THR A 456 0.10 -35.90 5.42
C THR A 456 0.78 -37.14 6.00
N ARG A 457 0.79 -37.24 7.33
CA ARG A 457 1.26 -38.43 8.06
C ARG A 457 0.35 -38.78 9.22
N ILE A 458 0.15 -40.07 9.45
CA ILE A 458 -0.58 -40.58 10.61
C ILE A 458 0.40 -40.96 11.73
N ILE A 459 0.18 -40.42 12.92
CA ILE A 459 0.94 -40.75 14.15
C ILE A 459 -0.09 -41.00 15.24
N ASN A 460 -0.04 -42.19 15.89
CA ASN A 460 -0.97 -42.56 16.96
C ASN A 460 -2.44 -42.31 16.59
N ASN A 461 -2.86 -42.77 15.41
CA ASN A 461 -4.22 -42.61 14.88
C ASN A 461 -4.69 -41.17 14.60
N THR A 462 -3.79 -40.18 14.67
CA THR A 462 -4.06 -38.79 14.32
C THR A 462 -3.34 -38.45 13.01
N GLU A 463 -4.07 -37.89 12.05
CA GLU A 463 -3.50 -37.38 10.80
C GLU A 463 -2.98 -35.95 11.02
N TYR A 464 -1.75 -35.71 10.56
CA TYR A 464 -1.10 -34.41 10.59
C TYR A 464 -0.82 -33.96 9.16
N ASP A 465 -1.21 -32.74 8.84
CA ASP A 465 -0.73 -32.03 7.66
C ASP A 465 0.70 -31.54 7.91
N LEU A 466 1.57 -31.75 6.94
CA LEU A 466 2.99 -31.44 7.01
C LEU A 466 3.34 -30.13 6.29
N GLY A 467 2.37 -29.53 5.58
CA GLY A 467 2.54 -28.30 4.81
C GLY A 467 3.41 -28.45 3.56
N MET A 468 3.99 -29.62 3.29
CA MET A 468 4.85 -29.85 2.13
C MET A 468 4.67 -31.27 1.60
N ALA A 469 4.82 -31.46 0.30
CA ALA A 469 4.74 -32.77 -0.35
C ALA A 469 6.07 -33.52 -0.26
N PHE A 470 6.06 -34.73 0.30
CA PHE A 470 7.27 -35.55 0.48
C PHE A 470 7.41 -36.65 -0.58
N THR A 471 8.66 -36.98 -0.91
CA THR A 471 9.06 -38.12 -1.74
C THR A 471 10.35 -38.70 -1.18
N ASN A 472 10.36 -40.00 -0.87
CA ASN A 472 11.51 -40.71 -0.29
C ASN A 472 12.13 -40.02 0.95
N GLY A 473 11.29 -39.47 1.83
CA GLY A 473 11.70 -38.83 3.07
C GLY A 473 12.05 -37.34 2.95
N TYR A 474 11.97 -36.77 1.75
CA TYR A 474 12.37 -35.37 1.49
C TYR A 474 11.26 -34.59 0.81
N ALA A 475 11.14 -33.31 1.15
CA ALA A 475 10.32 -32.34 0.43
C ALA A 475 11.20 -31.29 -0.22
N LYS A 476 10.85 -30.93 -1.45
CA LYS A 476 11.43 -29.78 -2.16
C LYS A 476 10.63 -28.52 -1.81
N PRO A 477 11.18 -27.31 -2.07
CA PRO A 477 10.40 -26.08 -1.97
C PRO A 477 9.13 -26.18 -2.82
N GLU A 478 8.10 -25.40 -2.48
CA GLU A 478 6.85 -25.38 -3.25
C GLU A 478 6.88 -24.33 -4.38
N VAL A 479 7.82 -23.38 -4.27
CA VAL A 479 8.14 -22.38 -5.29
C VAL A 479 9.42 -22.77 -6.03
N GLU A 480 9.45 -22.57 -7.35
CA GLU A 480 10.65 -22.78 -8.15
C GLU A 480 11.69 -21.69 -7.82
N PRO A 481 12.90 -22.05 -7.37
CA PRO A 481 13.94 -21.08 -7.06
C PRO A 481 14.30 -20.21 -8.28
N ASN A 482 14.47 -18.91 -8.08
CA ASN A 482 14.77 -17.94 -9.15
C ASN A 482 13.68 -17.82 -10.23
N SER A 483 12.44 -18.19 -9.92
CA SER A 483 11.28 -17.92 -10.76
C SER A 483 10.51 -16.69 -10.28
N GLY A 484 9.89 -15.97 -11.23
CA GLY A 484 9.29 -14.67 -10.97
C GLY A 484 10.33 -13.55 -10.84
N GLU A 485 9.85 -12.35 -10.50
CA GLU A 485 10.67 -11.15 -10.36
C GLU A 485 10.56 -10.60 -8.94
N VAL A 486 11.70 -10.39 -8.25
CA VAL A 486 11.73 -9.69 -6.97
C VAL A 486 11.62 -8.19 -7.24
N ILE A 487 10.55 -7.57 -6.75
CA ILE A 487 10.23 -6.15 -7.02
C ILE A 487 10.40 -5.25 -5.78
N TYR A 488 10.64 -5.85 -4.61
CA TYR A 488 10.83 -5.13 -3.35
C TYR A 488 11.62 -5.99 -2.37
N ILE A 489 12.56 -5.38 -1.67
CA ILE A 489 13.33 -5.99 -0.57
C ILE A 489 13.42 -4.95 0.55
N ASP A 490 13.19 -5.41 1.78
CA ASP A 490 13.36 -4.65 3.01
C ASP A 490 14.16 -5.51 3.99
N ASN A 491 15.38 -5.07 4.28
CA ASN A 491 16.27 -5.68 5.26
C ASN A 491 16.04 -5.04 6.63
N ARG A 492 15.75 -5.87 7.63
CA ARG A 492 15.46 -5.45 9.00
C ARG A 492 16.34 -6.21 10.00
N GLY A 493 16.37 -5.70 11.23
CA GLY A 493 16.89 -6.49 12.35
C GLY A 493 15.99 -7.71 12.61
N ALA A 494 16.48 -8.64 13.41
CA ALA A 494 15.75 -9.86 13.75
C ALA A 494 14.29 -9.62 14.18
N ILE A 495 13.35 -10.26 13.49
CA ILE A 495 11.95 -10.35 13.88
C ILE A 495 11.70 -11.79 14.33
N THR A 496 11.64 -12.00 15.65
CA THR A 496 11.31 -13.29 16.24
C THR A 496 9.85 -13.64 15.99
N ARG A 497 9.59 -14.89 15.64
CA ARG A 497 8.23 -15.44 15.55
C ARG A 497 7.95 -16.35 16.74
N ALA A 498 6.69 -16.38 17.17
CA ALA A 498 6.20 -17.25 18.23
C ALA A 498 4.83 -17.84 17.87
N GLY A 499 4.47 -18.97 18.47
CA GLY A 499 3.25 -19.73 18.14
C GLY A 499 1.94 -19.02 18.44
N ASP A 500 1.96 -17.94 19.23
CA ASP A 500 0.82 -17.08 19.58
C ASP A 500 0.90 -15.67 18.95
N GLN A 501 1.90 -15.45 18.09
CA GLN A 501 2.14 -14.16 17.45
C GLN A 501 1.32 -13.99 16.17
N ILE A 502 0.92 -12.75 15.94
CA ILE A 502 0.31 -12.27 14.70
C ILE A 502 1.13 -11.07 14.24
N GLU A 503 1.58 -11.10 13.00
CA GLU A 503 2.33 -10.02 12.38
C GLU A 503 1.49 -9.37 11.26
N ASP A 504 1.40 -8.03 11.24
CA ASP A 504 0.71 -7.27 10.18
C ASP A 504 1.74 -6.42 9.43
N ILE A 505 1.86 -6.66 8.13
CA ILE A 505 2.86 -6.04 7.25
C ILE A 505 2.12 -5.16 6.24
N LYS A 506 2.44 -3.87 6.28
CA LYS A 506 1.96 -2.86 5.34
C LYS A 506 3.13 -2.35 4.51
N ILE A 507 3.09 -2.61 3.21
CA ILE A 507 4.07 -2.11 2.24
C ILE A 507 3.38 -1.05 1.40
N VAL A 508 3.97 0.14 1.28
CA VAL A 508 3.44 1.23 0.45
C VAL A 508 4.40 1.45 -0.72
N ILE A 509 3.90 1.25 -1.92
CA ILE A 509 4.63 1.50 -3.17
C ILE A 509 4.15 2.83 -3.74
N GLU A 510 5.11 3.70 -4.09
CA GLU A 510 4.87 4.98 -4.73
C GLU A 510 5.35 4.91 -6.19
N PHE A 511 4.49 5.37 -7.10
CA PHE A 511 4.75 5.41 -8.55
C PHE A 511 5.14 6.79 -9.02
#